data_AF-A0A1F8FLI2-F1
#
_entry.id   AF-A0A1F8FLI2-F1
#
_cell.length_a   1.000
_cell.length_b   1.000
_cell.length_c   1.000
_cell.angle_alpha   90.00
_cell.angle_beta   90.00
_cell.angle_gamma   90.00
#
_symmetry.space_group_name_H-M   'P 1'
#
loop_
_entity.id
_entity.type
_entity.pdbx_description
1 polymer ?
#
loop_
_entity_poly.entity_id
_entity_poly.type
_entity_poly.pdbx_seq_one_letter_code
_entity_poly.pdbx_strand_id
1 'polypeptide(L)'
;MPENVAEIIRDPITLSTWFMDDGNIIKRNGKTYGYYLNTQSFSKEENNSISQALNKVHGIENLLEKNHGRYRIRIMKKESRSKFQDIIGKYMLPAMRYKLG
;
A
#
# COMPACT_ATOMS: atom_id res chain seq x y z
N MET A 1 7.05 -6.55 -13.89
CA MET A 1 7.46 -6.23 -12.50
C MET A 1 8.81 -6.90 -12.23
N PRO A 2 9.73 -6.29 -11.47
CA PRO A 2 11.03 -6.91 -11.18
C PRO A 2 10.90 -8.12 -10.25
N GLU A 3 11.77 -9.11 -10.43
CA GLU A 3 11.78 -10.35 -9.63
C GLU A 3 12.08 -10.07 -8.15
N ASN A 4 12.86 -9.03 -7.86
CA ASN A 4 13.28 -8.65 -6.51
C ASN A 4 12.35 -7.61 -5.83
N VAL A 5 11.06 -7.62 -6.15
CA VAL A 5 10.07 -6.70 -5.57
C VAL A 5 10.13 -6.62 -4.04
N ALA A 6 10.40 -7.75 -3.36
CA ALA A 6 10.52 -7.80 -1.90
C ALA A 6 11.73 -7.03 -1.35
N GLU A 7 12.82 -6.93 -2.11
CA GLU A 7 13.99 -6.13 -1.73
C GLU A 7 13.71 -4.65 -1.92
N ILE A 8 13.08 -4.30 -3.04
CA ILE A 8 12.73 -2.91 -3.39
C ILE A 8 11.78 -2.32 -2.35
N ILE A 9 10.66 -3.01 -2.05
CA ILE A 9 9.66 -2.48 -1.11
C ILE A 9 10.10 -2.55 0.35
N ARG A 10 11.22 -3.23 0.65
CA ARG A 10 11.78 -3.27 2.02
C ARG A 10 12.22 -1.90 2.48
N ASP A 11 12.71 -1.08 1.56
CA ASP A 11 13.06 0.30 1.84
C ASP A 11 11.79 1.13 2.14
N PRO A 12 11.66 1.69 3.37
CA PRO A 12 10.54 2.55 3.74
C PRO A 12 10.37 3.79 2.85
N ILE A 13 11.46 4.33 2.30
CA ILE A 13 11.39 5.51 1.41
C ILE A 13 10.72 5.12 0.10
N THR A 14 11.10 3.97 -0.46
CA THR A 14 10.46 3.41 -1.65
C THR A 14 8.96 3.17 -1.41
N LEU A 15 8.58 2.55 -0.30
CA LEU A 15 7.16 2.30 0.01
C LEU A 15 6.37 3.60 0.23
N SER A 16 6.99 4.59 0.88
CA SER A 16 6.40 5.92 1.08
C SER A 16 6.20 6.65 -0.25
N THR A 17 7.21 6.64 -1.11
CA THR A 17 7.16 7.28 -2.44
C THR A 17 6.07 6.64 -3.28
N TRP A 18 6.00 5.32 -3.31
CA TRP A 18 4.96 4.62 -4.03
C TRP A 18 3.55 4.94 -3.52
N PHE A 19 3.36 5.06 -2.20
CA PHE A 19 2.07 5.51 -1.65
C PHE A 19 1.77 6.97 -1.99
N MET A 20 2.77 7.85 -2.03
CA MET A 20 2.55 9.24 -2.45
C MET A 20 2.04 9.30 -3.89
N ASP A 21 2.58 8.48 -4.79
CA ASP A 21 2.14 8.44 -6.19
C ASP A 21 0.79 7.73 -6.34
N ASP A 22 0.75 6.43 -6.04
CA ASP A 22 -0.38 5.54 -6.35
C ASP A 22 -1.23 5.15 -5.14
N GLY A 23 -0.92 5.68 -3.96
CA GLY A 23 -1.67 5.42 -2.75
C GLY A 23 -2.92 6.28 -2.60
N ASN A 24 -3.92 5.75 -1.91
CA ASN A 24 -5.10 6.50 -1.50
C ASN A 24 -5.65 6.03 -0.15
N ILE A 25 -6.29 6.94 0.57
CA ILE A 25 -6.96 6.64 1.83
C ILE A 25 -8.37 6.08 1.61
N ILE A 26 -8.76 5.16 2.49
CA ILE A 26 -10.12 4.68 2.64
C ILE A 26 -10.73 5.39 3.85
N LYS A 27 -11.63 6.35 3.61
CA LYS A 27 -12.36 7.04 4.68
C LYS A 27 -13.75 6.42 4.87
N ARG A 28 -14.17 6.24 6.12
CA ARG A 28 -15.56 5.92 6.50
C ARG A 28 -15.95 6.77 7.70
N ASN A 29 -17.07 7.48 7.61
CA ASN A 29 -17.57 8.38 8.66
C ASN A 29 -16.48 9.36 9.17
N GLY A 30 -15.74 9.96 8.24
CA GLY A 30 -14.64 10.90 8.54
C GLY A 30 -13.37 10.28 9.12
N LYS A 31 -13.32 8.97 9.35
CA LYS A 31 -12.15 8.27 9.93
C LYS A 31 -11.40 7.46 8.89
N THR A 32 -10.08 7.41 9.03
CA THR A 32 -9.23 6.50 8.26
C THR A 32 -9.57 5.05 8.61
N TYR A 33 -10.05 4.31 7.62
CA TYR A 33 -10.45 2.91 7.73
C TYR A 33 -9.44 1.96 7.09
N GLY A 34 -8.59 2.47 6.19
CA GLY A 34 -7.53 1.71 5.53
C GLY A 34 -6.88 2.48 4.40
N TYR A 35 -6.11 1.78 3.59
CA TYR A 35 -5.35 2.32 2.47
C TYR A 35 -5.50 1.43 1.23
N TYR A 36 -5.47 2.08 0.06
CA TYR A 36 -5.27 1.45 -1.23
C TYR A 36 -3.86 1.74 -1.74
N LEU A 37 -3.28 0.76 -2.43
CA LEU A 37 -2.23 0.99 -3.41
C LEU A 37 -2.81 0.65 -4.78
N ASN A 38 -2.86 1.64 -5.68
CA ASN A 38 -3.41 1.48 -7.02
C ASN A 38 -2.42 0.75 -7.92
N THR A 39 -2.54 -0.57 -7.93
CA THR A 39 -1.66 -1.49 -8.66
C THR A 39 -2.33 -2.10 -9.90
N GLN A 40 -3.31 -1.38 -10.48
CA GLN A 40 -4.11 -1.84 -11.62
C GLN A 40 -3.32 -1.95 -12.93
N SER A 41 -2.12 -1.37 -13.02
CA SER A 41 -1.23 -1.53 -14.18
C SER A 41 -0.57 -2.92 -14.23
N PHE A 42 -0.50 -3.63 -13.10
CA PHE A 42 0.10 -4.95 -12.98
C PHE A 42 -0.88 -6.08 -13.25
N SER A 43 -0.36 -7.24 -13.67
CA SER A 43 -1.13 -8.47 -13.77
C SER A 43 -1.63 -8.94 -12.39
N LYS A 44 -2.53 -9.93 -12.37
CA LYS A 44 -3.01 -10.50 -11.11
C LYS A 44 -1.89 -11.24 -10.37
N GLU A 45 -1.02 -11.92 -11.10
CA GLU A 45 0.13 -12.68 -10.60
C GLU A 45 1.18 -11.74 -10.00
N GLU A 46 1.44 -10.62 -10.67
CA GLU A 46 2.31 -9.56 -10.15
C GLU A 46 1.71 -8.93 -8.88
N ASN A 47 0.41 -8.63 -8.89
CA ASN A 47 -0.31 -8.15 -7.71
C ASN A 47 -0.22 -9.11 -6.52
N ASN A 48 -0.34 -10.42 -6.76
CA ASN A 48 -0.15 -11.43 -5.72
C ASN A 48 1.28 -11.42 -5.17
N SER A 49 2.27 -11.25 -6.03
CA SER A 49 3.68 -11.17 -5.61
C SER A 49 3.94 -9.93 -4.75
N ILE A 50 3.41 -8.78 -5.13
CA ILE A 50 3.48 -7.54 -4.31
C ILE A 50 2.78 -7.75 -2.96
N SER A 51 1.58 -8.32 -2.97
CA SER A 51 0.80 -8.60 -1.77
C SER A 51 1.56 -9.50 -0.78
N GLN A 52 2.15 -10.57 -1.28
CA GLN A 52 2.98 -11.49 -0.50
C GLN A 52 4.25 -10.81 0.01
N ALA A 53 4.89 -9.97 -0.81
CA ALA A 53 6.09 -9.25 -0.42
C ALA A 53 5.81 -8.25 0.73
N LEU A 54 4.72 -7.48 0.66
CA LEU A 54 4.29 -6.57 1.73
C LEU A 54 4.08 -7.32 3.06
N ASN A 55 3.47 -8.49 2.99
CA ASN A 55 3.29 -9.34 4.18
C ASN A 55 4.64 -9.88 4.68
N LYS A 56 5.44 -10.51 3.82
CA LYS A 56 6.71 -11.13 4.20
C LYS A 56 7.71 -10.14 4.80
N VAL A 57 7.79 -8.93 4.25
CA VAL A 57 8.83 -7.96 4.60
C VAL A 57 8.42 -7.07 5.77
N HIS A 58 7.16 -6.61 5.77
CA HIS A 58 6.68 -5.66 6.77
C HIS A 58 5.65 -6.26 7.73
N GLY A 59 5.16 -7.47 7.49
CA GLY A 59 4.05 -8.05 8.24
C GLY A 59 2.76 -7.23 8.06
N ILE A 60 2.52 -6.75 6.83
CA ILE A 60 1.33 -5.99 6.45
C ILE A 60 0.34 -6.93 5.75
N GLU A 61 -0.69 -7.33 6.47
CA GLU A 61 -1.79 -8.10 5.90
C GLU A 61 -2.63 -7.20 4.98
N ASN A 62 -2.88 -7.72 3.78
CA ASN A 62 -3.54 -7.00 2.72
C ASN A 62 -4.30 -7.98 1.82
N LEU A 63 -5.20 -7.46 0.98
CA LEU A 63 -5.99 -8.25 0.05
C LEU A 63 -5.97 -7.60 -1.33
N LEU A 64 -6.07 -8.42 -2.38
CA LEU A 64 -6.38 -7.95 -3.72
C LEU A 64 -7.86 -7.58 -3.80
N GLU A 65 -8.15 -6.35 -4.19
CA GLU A 65 -9.50 -5.88 -4.47
C GLU A 65 -9.69 -5.69 -5.97
N LYS A 66 -10.80 -6.19 -6.50
CA LYS A 66 -11.17 -5.96 -7.90
C LYS A 66 -11.74 -4.54 -8.05
N ASN A 67 -11.17 -3.77 -8.97
CA ASN A 67 -11.59 -2.41 -9.30
C ASN A 67 -11.59 -2.24 -10.82
N HIS A 68 -12.76 -1.96 -11.41
CA HIS A 68 -12.94 -1.78 -12.87
C HIS A 68 -12.29 -2.88 -13.73
N GLY A 69 -12.48 -4.15 -13.34
CA GLY A 69 -11.93 -5.30 -14.06
C GLY A 69 -10.45 -5.60 -13.80
N ARG A 70 -9.74 -4.73 -13.06
CA ARG A 70 -8.33 -4.91 -12.66
C ARG A 70 -8.21 -5.08 -11.15
N TYR A 71 -6.98 -5.27 -10.65
CA TYR A 71 -6.72 -5.50 -9.23
C TYR A 71 -5.93 -4.35 -8.61
N ARG A 72 -6.23 -4.04 -7.36
CA ARG A 72 -5.46 -3.13 -6.51
C ARG A 72 -5.22 -3.76 -5.14
N ILE A 73 -4.23 -3.29 -4.39
CA ILE A 73 -3.99 -3.78 -3.03
C ILE A 73 -4.79 -2.95 -2.03
N ARG A 74 -5.41 -3.63 -1.08
CA ARG A 74 -6.23 -3.04 -0.02
C ARG A 74 -5.71 -3.46 1.35
N ILE A 75 -5.40 -2.49 2.21
CA ILE A 75 -4.87 -2.66 3.57
C ILE A 75 -5.89 -2.11 4.57
N MET A 76 -6.50 -2.99 5.37
CA MET A 76 -7.68 -2.64 6.19
C MET A 76 -7.60 -3.11 7.63
N LYS A 77 -6.92 -4.23 7.87
CA LYS A 77 -6.74 -4.77 9.21
C LYS A 77 -6.04 -3.72 10.09
N LYS A 78 -6.56 -3.49 11.30
CA LYS A 78 -6.16 -2.37 12.17
C LYS A 78 -4.65 -2.34 12.41
N GLU A 79 -4.08 -3.49 12.71
CA GLU A 79 -2.65 -3.66 13.00
C GLU A 79 -1.82 -3.36 11.75
N SER A 80 -2.25 -3.85 10.58
CA SER A 80 -1.53 -3.65 9.31
C SER A 80 -1.63 -2.22 8.80
N ARG A 81 -2.79 -1.56 8.91
CA ARG A 81 -2.94 -0.15 8.50
C ARG A 81 -2.16 0.80 9.41
N SER A 82 -2.13 0.53 10.73
CA SER A 82 -1.30 1.31 11.66
C SER A 82 0.17 1.17 11.29
N LYS A 83 0.66 -0.07 11.14
CA LYS A 83 2.05 -0.33 10.78
C LYS A 83 2.41 0.30 9.43
N PHE A 84 1.54 0.17 8.43
CA PHE A 84 1.74 0.79 7.12
C PHE A 84 1.87 2.31 7.26
N GLN A 85 0.96 2.96 7.98
CA GLN A 85 0.99 4.40 8.25
C GLN A 85 2.28 4.82 8.97
N ASP A 86 2.74 4.06 9.96
CA ASP A 86 3.97 4.34 10.70
C ASP A 86 5.21 4.31 9.79
N ILE A 87 5.25 3.37 8.85
CA ILE A 87 6.35 3.23 7.87
C ILE A 87 6.35 4.40 6.89
N ILE A 88 5.22 4.65 6.20
CA ILE A 88 5.17 5.66 5.14
C ILE A 88 5.16 7.09 5.71
N GLY A 89 4.51 7.31 6.86
CA GLY A 89 4.32 8.64 7.43
C GLY A 89 5.63 9.33 7.81
N LYS A 90 6.67 8.55 8.12
CA LYS A 90 8.00 9.06 8.44
C LYS A 90 8.69 9.75 7.25
N TYR A 91 8.42 9.29 6.02
CA TYR A 91 9.12 9.75 4.81
C TYR A 91 8.22 10.51 3.84
N MET A 92 6.96 10.73 4.19
CA MET A 92 6.04 11.50 3.39
C MET A 92 6.34 13.00 3.41
N LEU A 93 6.34 13.59 2.23
CA LEU A 93 6.44 15.04 2.05
C LEU A 93 5.25 15.75 2.71
N PRO A 94 5.44 16.94 3.32
CA PRO A 94 4.37 17.70 3.94
C PRO A 94 3.17 17.93 3.02
N ALA A 95 3.42 18.26 1.76
CA ALA A 95 2.39 18.51 0.75
C ALA A 95 1.54 17.27 0.41
N MET A 96 2.03 16.06 0.69
CA MET A 96 1.34 14.79 0.42
C MET A 96 0.63 14.24 1.66
N ARG A 97 0.69 14.92 2.81
CA ARG A 97 0.11 14.43 4.07
C ARG A 97 -1.40 14.27 4.08
N TYR A 98 -2.11 15.00 3.22
CA TYR A 98 -3.55 14.84 3.04
C TYR A 98 -3.97 13.42 2.64
N LYS A 99 -3.06 12.62 2.05
CA LYS A 99 -3.30 11.21 1.69
C LYS A 99 -3.36 10.26 2.89
N LEU A 100 -2.96 10.67 4.10
CA LEU A 100 -3.04 9.84 5.31
C LEU A 100 -4.35 9.95 6.09
N GLY A 101 -5.16 10.96 5.80
CA GLY A 101 -6.39 11.24 6.56
C GLY A 101 -6.48 12.65 7.05
#